data_AF-A0A7S2YRV7-F1
#
_entry.id   AF-A0A7S2YRV7-F1
#
_cell.length_a   1.000
_cell.length_b   1.000
_cell.length_c   1.000
_cell.angle_alpha   90.00
_cell.angle_beta   90.00
_cell.angle_gamma   90.00
#
_symmetry.space_group_name_H-M   'P 1'
#
loop_
_entity.id
_entity.type
_entity.pdbx_description
1 polymer ?
#
loop_
_entity_poly.entity_id
_entity_poly.type
_entity_poly.pdbx_seq_one_letter_code
_entity_poly.pdbx_strand_id
1 'polypeptide(L)'
;TIHGWQTTEFLNYVKENYKGEPLEFFDSVTGELLFKAPVGRSMEAFLKESASHGWPSFRDEEVVWDYVRCLRNGECISTTGTHLGHNLPDGTGNRYCINLVSVAGMPEKKE
;
A
#
# COMPACT_ATOMS: atom_id res chain seq x y z
N THR A 1 -11.78 1.65 -17.09
CA THR A 1 -12.29 0.56 -16.23
C THR A 1 -12.31 1.05 -14.81
N ILE A 2 -13.40 0.81 -14.07
CA ILE A 2 -13.46 1.10 -12.62
C ILE A 2 -12.97 -0.15 -11.91
N HIS A 3 -11.97 -0.01 -11.03
CA HIS A 3 -11.44 -1.11 -10.24
C HIS A 3 -12.13 -1.18 -8.87
N GLY A 4 -12.29 -2.39 -8.32
CA GLY A 4 -13.10 -2.60 -7.11
C GLY A 4 -12.64 -1.80 -5.88
N TRP A 5 -11.35 -1.47 -5.77
CA TRP A 5 -10.85 -0.62 -4.67
C TRP A 5 -11.35 0.83 -4.76
N GLN A 6 -11.64 1.34 -5.97
CA GLN A 6 -12.14 2.70 -6.19
C GLN A 6 -13.61 2.87 -5.80
N THR A 7 -14.35 1.77 -5.64
CA THR A 7 -15.74 1.78 -5.16
C THR A 7 -15.85 1.57 -3.65
N THR A 8 -14.72 1.46 -2.94
CA THR A 8 -14.68 1.43 -1.47
C THR A 8 -14.55 2.84 -0.90
N GLU A 9 -14.61 2.96 0.43
CA GLU A 9 -14.35 4.23 1.14
C GLU A 9 -12.91 4.73 1.03
N PHE A 10 -12.00 3.98 0.40
CA PHE A 10 -10.59 4.36 0.32
C PHE A 10 -10.35 5.74 -0.31
N LEU A 11 -11.07 6.09 -1.38
CA LEU A 11 -10.91 7.41 -2.01
C LEU A 11 -11.41 8.55 -1.10
N ASN A 12 -12.47 8.30 -0.33
CA ASN A 12 -12.97 9.25 0.67
C ASN A 12 -11.96 9.39 1.82
N TYR A 13 -11.44 8.26 2.32
CA TYR A 13 -10.38 8.23 3.32
C TYR A 13 -9.16 9.05 2.88
N VAL A 14 -8.68 8.86 1.65
CA VAL A 14 -7.55 9.63 1.10
C VAL A 14 -7.87 11.11 1.07
N LYS A 15 -9.05 11.50 0.57
CA LYS A 15 -9.49 12.91 0.51
C LYS A 15 -9.57 13.56 1.91
N GLU A 16 -10.04 12.81 2.90
CA GLU A 16 -10.24 13.30 4.26
C GLU A 16 -8.94 13.37 5.07
N ASN A 17 -8.02 12.42 4.87
CA ASN A 17 -6.85 12.24 5.73
C ASN A 17 -5.54 12.74 5.12
N TYR A 18 -5.42 12.83 3.79
CA TYR A 18 -4.20 13.36 3.18
C TYR A 18 -4.12 14.88 3.35
N LYS A 19 -3.15 15.34 4.16
CA LYS A 19 -2.89 16.75 4.45
C LYS A 19 -1.50 17.23 3.99
N GLY A 20 -0.91 16.54 3.02
CA GLY A 20 0.44 16.82 2.51
C GLY A 20 1.52 15.91 3.07
N GLU A 21 1.20 15.09 4.07
CA GLU A 21 2.07 14.05 4.62
C GLU A 21 1.65 12.66 4.11
N PRO A 22 2.59 11.69 4.00
CA PRO A 22 2.27 10.33 3.60
C PRO A 22 1.20 9.69 4.50
N LEU A 23 0.22 9.03 3.89
CA LEU A 23 -0.74 8.19 4.60
C LEU A 23 -0.06 6.91 5.07
N GLU A 24 -0.48 6.43 6.25
CA GLU A 24 0.02 5.20 6.85
C GLU A 24 -0.94 4.05 6.57
N PHE A 25 -0.38 2.90 6.20
CA PHE A 25 -1.12 1.70 5.80
C PHE A 25 -0.68 0.53 6.69
N PHE A 26 -1.64 -0.04 7.43
CA PHE A 26 -1.36 -1.00 8.50
C PHE A 26 -1.85 -2.39 8.15
N ASP A 27 -1.10 -3.42 8.55
CA ASP A 27 -1.51 -4.82 8.45
C ASP A 27 -2.87 -5.00 9.12
N SER A 28 -3.86 -5.52 8.37
CA SER A 28 -5.21 -5.74 8.90
C SER A 28 -5.30 -6.83 9.97
N VAL A 29 -4.27 -7.67 10.10
CA VAL A 29 -4.19 -8.75 11.09
C VAL A 29 -3.49 -8.28 12.35
N THR A 30 -2.36 -7.59 12.22
CA THR A 30 -1.48 -7.25 13.36
C THR A 30 -1.49 -5.76 13.72
N GLY A 31 -1.91 -4.87 12.82
CA GLY A 31 -1.77 -3.42 13.02
C GLY A 31 -0.35 -2.89 12.84
N GLU A 32 0.59 -3.72 12.36
CA GLU A 32 1.95 -3.28 12.02
C GLU A 32 1.93 -2.30 10.84
N LEU A 33 2.80 -1.31 10.87
CA LEU A 33 2.90 -0.33 9.78
C LEU A 33 3.65 -0.93 8.59
N LEU A 34 2.97 -1.12 7.47
CA LEU A 34 3.51 -1.79 6.30
C LEU A 34 3.97 -0.82 5.20
N PHE A 35 3.20 0.25 4.96
CA PHE A 35 3.51 1.23 3.92
C PHE A 35 3.23 2.66 4.35
N LYS A 36 3.94 3.59 3.72
CA LYS A 36 3.71 5.04 3.79
C LYS A 36 3.63 5.61 2.39
N ALA A 37 2.50 6.20 1.99
CA ALA A 37 2.36 6.73 0.63
C ALA A 37 1.52 8.01 0.54
N PRO A 38 1.86 8.94 -0.36
CA PRO A 38 2.98 8.89 -1.29
C PRO A 38 4.32 9.30 -0.65
N VAL A 39 5.44 8.80 -1.17
CA VAL A 39 6.80 9.30 -0.84
C VAL A 39 7.56 9.55 -2.15
N GLY A 40 8.22 10.71 -2.26
CA GLY A 40 8.96 11.08 -3.49
C GLY A 40 8.07 11.38 -4.71
N ARG A 41 6.75 11.42 -4.54
CA ARG A 41 5.76 11.72 -5.59
C ARG A 41 4.51 12.38 -5.01
N SER A 42 3.62 12.87 -5.88
CA SER A 42 2.34 13.44 -5.46
C SER A 42 1.30 12.35 -5.18
N MET A 43 0.28 12.68 -4.38
CA MET A 43 -0.88 11.79 -4.15
C MET A 43 -1.63 11.50 -5.46
N GLU A 44 -1.69 12.47 -6.37
CA GLU A 44 -2.26 12.26 -7.71
C GLU A 44 -1.49 11.20 -8.49
N ALA A 45 -0.15 11.23 -8.45
CA ALA A 45 0.68 10.22 -9.11
C ALA A 45 0.47 8.83 -8.50
N PHE A 46 0.40 8.73 -7.16
CA PHE A 46 0.07 7.48 -6.45
C PHE A 46 -1.29 6.91 -6.87
N LEU A 47 -2.35 7.72 -6.87
CA LEU A 47 -3.70 7.29 -7.24
C LEU A 47 -3.80 6.94 -8.72
N LYS A 48 -3.15 7.70 -9.60
CA LYS A 48 -3.13 7.45 -11.04
C LYS A 48 -2.46 6.13 -11.38
N GLU A 49 -1.30 5.85 -10.78
CA GLU A 49 -0.61 4.58 -10.97
C GLU A 49 -1.43 3.41 -10.39
N SER A 50 -1.99 3.60 -9.20
CA SER A 50 -2.88 2.59 -8.60
C SER A 50 -4.09 2.29 -9.49
N ALA A 51 -4.63 3.30 -10.16
CA ALA A 51 -5.77 3.16 -11.07
C ALA A 51 -5.36 2.51 -12.40
N SER A 52 -4.16 2.77 -12.93
CA SER A 52 -3.72 2.13 -14.18
C SER A 52 -3.47 0.63 -14.02
N HIS A 53 -3.13 0.20 -12.81
CA HIS A 53 -2.83 -1.21 -12.53
C HIS A 53 -3.94 -1.94 -11.78
N GLY A 54 -4.89 -1.23 -11.18
CA GLY A 54 -6.07 -1.81 -10.56
C GLY A 54 -5.93 -2.19 -9.09
N TRP A 55 -4.82 -1.84 -8.45
CA TRP A 55 -4.56 -2.01 -7.02
C TRP A 55 -3.74 -0.83 -6.50
N PRO A 56 -3.87 -0.44 -5.22
CA PRO A 56 -2.87 0.38 -4.53
C PRO A 56 -1.46 -0.08 -4.88
N SER A 57 -0.68 0.80 -5.51
CA SER A 57 0.61 0.47 -6.12
C SER A 57 1.71 1.29 -5.46
N PHE A 58 2.56 0.63 -4.68
CA PHE A 58 3.63 1.26 -3.90
C PHE A 58 5.01 1.11 -4.57
N ARG A 59 5.93 2.05 -4.30
CA ARG A 59 7.34 2.03 -4.72
C ARG A 59 8.27 1.76 -3.53
N ASP A 60 9.56 1.51 -3.79
CA ASP A 60 10.55 1.10 -2.78
C ASP A 60 10.62 2.04 -1.58
N GLU A 61 10.48 3.35 -1.82
CA GLU A 61 10.50 4.41 -0.80
C GLU A 61 9.24 4.45 0.08
N GLU A 62 8.17 3.78 -0.36
CA GLU A 62 6.88 3.73 0.31
C GLU A 62 6.71 2.46 1.16
N VAL A 63 7.68 1.54 1.12
CA VAL A 63 7.65 0.28 1.88
C VAL A 63 8.38 0.42 3.21
N VAL A 64 7.75 -0.04 4.29
CA VAL A 64 8.42 -0.19 5.58
C VAL A 64 9.11 -1.55 5.64
N TRP A 65 10.37 -1.58 5.17
CA TRP A 65 11.16 -2.80 5.01
C TRP A 65 11.43 -3.56 6.31
N ASP A 66 11.25 -2.95 7.48
CA ASP A 66 11.32 -3.67 8.75
C ASP A 66 10.22 -4.75 8.83
N TYR A 67 9.02 -4.47 8.29
CA TYR A 67 7.82 -5.31 8.40
C TYR A 67 7.35 -5.96 7.10
N VAL A 68 7.94 -5.63 5.95
CA VAL A 68 7.55 -6.20 4.64
C VAL A 68 8.68 -7.05 4.05
N ARG A 69 8.32 -8.17 3.41
CA ARG A 69 9.25 -9.02 2.64
C ARG A 69 8.68 -9.28 1.25
N CYS A 70 9.57 -9.33 0.26
CA CYS A 70 9.26 -9.77 -1.10
C CYS A 70 9.97 -11.08 -1.38
N LEU A 71 9.21 -12.13 -1.66
CA LEU A 71 9.70 -13.46 -1.94
C LEU A 71 10.18 -13.58 -3.39
N ARG A 72 10.93 -14.64 -3.69
CA ARG A 72 11.51 -14.88 -5.04
C ARG A 72 10.46 -15.02 -6.15
N ASN A 73 9.25 -15.46 -5.80
CA ASN A 73 8.11 -15.57 -6.71
C ASN A 73 7.38 -14.22 -6.93
N GLY A 74 7.88 -13.13 -6.34
CA GLY A 74 7.27 -11.81 -6.39
C GLY A 74 6.18 -11.59 -5.34
N GLU A 75 5.87 -12.55 -4.48
CA GLU A 75 4.87 -12.39 -3.44
C GLU A 75 5.34 -11.40 -2.36
N CYS A 76 4.48 -10.44 -1.99
CA CYS A 76 4.70 -9.53 -0.89
C CYS A 76 3.95 -10.03 0.35
N ILE A 77 4.68 -10.17 1.45
CA ILE A 77 4.13 -10.60 2.74
C ILE A 77 4.58 -9.65 3.86
N SER A 78 3.83 -9.60 4.96
CA SER A 78 4.34 -9.04 6.21
C SER A 78 5.34 -10.01 6.87
N THR A 79 6.17 -9.51 7.78
CA THR A 79 7.07 -10.35 8.60
C THR A 79 6.33 -11.33 9.50
N THR A 80 5.05 -11.04 9.79
CA THR A 80 4.15 -11.89 10.56
C THR A 80 3.34 -12.87 9.71
N GLY A 81 3.52 -12.85 8.37
CA GLY A 81 2.99 -13.85 7.45
C GLY A 81 1.69 -13.47 6.72
N THR A 82 1.21 -12.24 6.87
CA THR A 82 0.04 -11.74 6.12
C THR A 82 0.39 -11.64 4.64
N HIS A 83 -0.40 -12.26 3.77
CA HIS A 83 -0.31 -12.03 2.33
C HIS A 83 -0.79 -10.61 1.98
N LEU A 84 0.08 -9.82 1.38
CA LEU A 84 -0.19 -8.42 1.05
C LEU A 84 -0.52 -8.25 -0.43
N GLY A 85 0.19 -8.95 -1.32
CA GLY A 85 0.05 -8.79 -2.75
C GLY A 85 1.30 -9.24 -3.49
N HIS A 86 1.70 -8.53 -4.54
CA HIS A 86 2.85 -8.92 -5.36
C HIS A 86 3.68 -7.72 -5.82
N ASN A 87 5.00 -7.89 -5.88
CA ASN A 87 5.92 -7.05 -6.64
C ASN A 87 5.84 -7.41 -8.12
N LEU A 88 5.43 -6.44 -8.93
CA LEU A 88 5.30 -6.55 -10.38
C LEU A 88 6.10 -5.43 -11.05
N PRO A 89 7.45 -5.55 -11.10
CA PRO A 89 8.32 -4.50 -11.60
C PRO A 89 7.96 -4.06 -13.02
N ASP A 90 8.19 -2.79 -13.31
CA ASP A 90 8.00 -2.17 -14.61
C ASP A 90 9.26 -1.39 -15.04
N GLY A 91 9.17 -0.64 -16.14
CA GLY A 91 10.30 0.13 -16.65
C GLY A 91 10.85 1.22 -15.73
N THR A 92 10.19 1.47 -14.58
CA THR A 92 10.61 2.46 -13.58
C THR A 92 11.06 1.85 -12.26
N GLY A 93 11.07 0.51 -12.15
CA GLY A 93 11.54 -0.20 -10.96
C GLY A 93 10.49 -1.13 -10.36
N ASN A 94 10.65 -1.48 -9.09
CA ASN A 94 9.69 -2.31 -8.37
C ASN A 94 8.34 -1.60 -8.23
N ARG A 95 7.27 -2.39 -8.20
CA ARG A 95 5.91 -1.89 -8.05
C ARG A 95 5.07 -2.90 -7.28
N TYR A 96 4.74 -2.57 -6.06
CA TYR A 96 4.03 -3.46 -5.15
C TYR A 96 2.53 -3.25 -5.28
N CYS A 97 1.86 -4.16 -6.00
CA CYS A 97 0.40 -4.22 -6.08
C CYS A 97 -0.15 -4.88 -4.83
N ILE A 98 -0.75 -4.09 -3.95
CA ILE A 98 -1.18 -4.56 -2.64
C ILE A 98 -2.69 -4.63 -2.57
N ASN A 99 -3.20 -5.69 -1.96
CA ASN A 99 -4.60 -5.86 -1.68
C ASN A 99 -5.01 -4.85 -0.58
N LEU A 100 -5.94 -3.97 -0.91
CA LEU A 100 -6.44 -2.95 0.01
C LEU A 100 -6.92 -3.56 1.34
N VAL A 101 -7.55 -4.75 1.32
CA VAL A 101 -8.06 -5.38 2.55
C VAL A 101 -6.96 -5.84 3.49
N SER A 102 -5.73 -6.07 2.99
CA SER A 102 -4.59 -6.50 3.80
C SER A 102 -3.87 -5.32 4.48
N VAL A 103 -4.17 -4.08 4.08
CA VAL A 103 -3.51 -2.86 4.57
C VAL A 103 -4.49 -1.82 5.13
N ALA A 104 -5.70 -2.26 5.47
CA ALA A 104 -6.77 -1.44 6.03
C ALA A 104 -6.88 -1.59 7.55
N GLY A 105 -5.81 -2.05 8.21
CA GLY A 105 -5.71 -2.14 9.66
C GLY A 105 -5.64 -0.77 10.34
N MET A 106 -5.63 -0.81 11.66
CA MET A 106 -5.41 0.34 12.53
C MET A 106 -4.12 0.11 13.34
N PRO A 107 -3.39 1.16 13.71
CA PRO A 107 -2.20 1.00 14.55
C PRO A 107 -2.56 0.32 15.87
N GLU A 108 -1.71 -0.58 16.34
CA GLU A 108 -1.86 -1.15 17.68
C GLU A 108 -1.90 -0.03 18.73
N LYS A 109 -2.85 -0.13 19.66
CA LYS A 109 -2.81 0.71 20.86
C LYS A 109 -1.57 0.30 21.65
N LYS A 110 -0.58 1.19 21.71
CA LYS A 110 0.53 1.01 22.65
C LYS A 110 -0.05 1.08 24.07
N GLU A 111 0.06 -0.01 24.82
CA GLU A 111 -0.24 -0.09 26.26
C GLU A 111 0.79 0.71 27.08
#